data_AF-A0A7C5TF36-F1
#
_entry.id   AF-A0A7C5TF36-F1
#
_cell.length_a   1.000
_cell.length_b   1.000
_cell.length_c   1.000
_cell.angle_alpha   90.00
_cell.angle_beta   90.00
_cell.angle_gamma   90.00
#
_symmetry.space_group_name_H-M   'P 1'
#
loop_
_entity.id
_entity.type
_entity.pdbx_description
1 polymer ?
#
loop_
_entity_poly.entity_id
_entity_poly.type
_entity_poly.pdbx_seq_one_letter_code
_entity_poly.pdbx_strand_id
1 'polypeptide(L)' 'MRRVRLSFLPGLQVDFVDRDVAIGQVVEWSERSTRYPVVIFGPEGCGKSAFLRQAAEVLREFGYDVIYVDVAHMN' A
#
# COMPACT_ATOMS: atom_id res chain seq x y z
N MET A 1 4.35 3.71 11.84
CA MET A 1 4.15 3.52 10.39
C MET A 1 3.58 4.77 9.77
N ARG A 2 4.33 5.39 8.86
CA ARG A 2 3.92 6.62 8.20
C ARG A 2 2.79 6.32 7.21
N ARG A 3 1.74 7.13 7.23
CA ARG A 3 0.67 7.02 6.24
C ARG A 3 1.12 7.63 4.91
N VAL A 4 0.82 6.97 3.79
CA VAL A 4 1.12 7.52 2.46
C VAL A 4 0.25 8.74 2.20
N ARG A 5 0.83 9.77 1.57
CA ARG A 5 0.05 10.89 1.02
C ARG A 5 -0.44 10.56 -0.38
N LEU A 6 -1.71 10.82 -0.63
CA LEU A 6 -2.40 10.54 -1.88
C LEU A 6 -2.96 11.84 -2.45
N SER A 7 -2.86 11.98 -3.77
CA SER A 7 -3.53 13.07 -4.49
C SER A 7 -5.02 12.78 -4.52
N PHE A 8 -5.81 13.57 -3.79
CA PHE A 8 -7.27 13.46 -3.83
C PHE A 8 -7.85 14.29 -4.98
N LEU A 9 -7.35 15.51 -5.13
CA LEU A 9 -7.67 16.44 -6.20
C LEU A 9 -6.38 17.19 -6.63
N PRO A 10 -6.35 17.84 -7.81
CA PRO A 10 -5.21 18.68 -8.19
C PRO A 10 -4.88 19.71 -7.10
N GLY A 11 -3.65 19.66 -6.58
CA GLY A 11 -3.19 20.54 -5.50
C GLY A 11 -3.62 20.15 -4.08
N LEU A 12 -4.43 19.08 -3.91
CA LEU A 12 -4.87 18.60 -2.60
C LEU A 12 -4.32 17.19 -2.31
N GLN A 13 -3.43 17.13 -1.32
CA GLN A 13 -2.89 15.89 -0.79
C GLN A 13 -3.60 15.54 0.52
N VAL A 14 -3.94 14.27 0.69
CA VAL A 14 -4.54 13.73 1.92
C VAL A 14 -3.75 12.52 2.39
N ASP A 15 -3.75 12.27 3.70
CA ASP A 15 -3.17 11.05 4.24
C ASP A 15 -4.10 9.86 4.01
N PHE A 16 -3.50 8.70 3.76
CA PHE A 16 -4.22 7.44 3.77
C PHE A 16 -4.68 7.11 5.19
N VAL A 17 -5.99 6.92 5.37
CA VAL A 17 -6.63 6.67 6.67
C VAL A 17 -7.32 5.29 6.68
N ASP A 18 -7.68 4.82 7.89
CA ASP A 18 -8.38 3.54 8.11
C ASP A 18 -7.54 2.32 7.66
N ARG A 19 -8.19 1.18 7.40
CA ARG A 19 -7.62 -0.10 6.96
C ARG A 19 -6.63 -0.71 7.94
N ASP A 20 -6.80 -0.45 9.23
CA ASP A 20 -5.86 -0.88 10.28
C ASP A 20 -5.69 -2.41 10.32
N VAL A 21 -6.77 -3.17 10.14
CA VAL A 21 -6.72 -4.64 10.06
C VAL A 21 -5.87 -5.09 8.87
N ALA A 22 -6.07 -4.49 7.69
CA ALA A 22 -5.34 -4.87 6.49
C ALA A 22 -3.85 -4.48 6.58
N ILE A 23 -3.55 -3.35 7.21
CA ILE A 23 -2.17 -2.95 7.52
C ILE A 23 -1.52 -3.94 8.48
N GLY A 24 -2.23 -4.34 9.54
CA GLY A 24 -1.75 -5.35 10.48
C GLY A 24 -1.40 -6.67 9.80
N GLN A 25 -2.17 -7.09 8.81
CA GLN A 25 -1.85 -8.28 8.00
C GLN A 25 -0.53 -8.12 7.23
N VAL A 26 -0.28 -6.94 6.63
CA VAL A 26 0.99 -6.67 5.93
C VAL A 26 2.17 -6.73 6.91
N VAL A 27 2.00 -6.18 8.11
CA VAL A 27 2.99 -6.28 9.19
C VAL A 27 3.27 -7.74 9.54
N GLU A 28 2.24 -8.55 9.82
CA GLU A 28 2.39 -9.97 10.14
C GLU A 28 3.11 -10.75 9.03
N TRP A 29 2.78 -10.50 7.76
CA TRP A 29 3.45 -11.15 6.63
C TRP A 29 4.91 -10.73 6.52
N SER A 30 5.20 -9.45 6.77
CA SER A 30 6.56 -8.90 6.69
C SER A 30 7.52 -9.52 7.72
N GLU A 31 7.01 -9.91 8.89
CA GLU A 31 7.78 -10.61 9.94
C GLU A 31 8.11 -12.06 9.56
N ARG A 32 7.29 -12.68 8.70
CA ARG A 32 7.42 -14.10 8.34
C ARG A 32 8.22 -14.32 7.06
N SER A 33 7.81 -13.69 5.96
CA SER A 33 8.46 -13.73 4.62
C SER A 33 7.55 -13.10 3.56
N THR A 34 8.12 -12.51 2.51
CA THR A 34 7.42 -12.06 1.29
C THR A 34 7.39 -13.11 0.16
N ARG A 35 7.71 -14.38 0.45
CA ARG A 35 7.84 -15.45 -0.56
C ARG A 35 6.58 -15.73 -1.37
N TYR A 36 5.40 -15.54 -0.79
CA TYR A 36 4.14 -15.89 -1.43
C TYR A 36 3.46 -14.67 -2.04
N PRO A 37 2.90 -14.80 -3.26
CA PRO A 37 2.12 -13.72 -3.85
C PRO A 37 0.85 -13.47 -3.04
N VAL A 38 0.57 -12.21 -2.74
CA VAL A 38 -0.66 -11.76 -2.09
C VAL A 38 -1.46 -10.92 -3.07
N VAL A 39 -2.77 -11.18 -3.14
CA VAL A 39 -3.69 -10.49 -4.05
C VAL A 39 -4.63 -9.60 -3.25
N ILE A 40 -4.65 -8.30 -3.59
CA ILE A 40 -5.61 -7.33 -3.05
C ILE A 40 -6.75 -7.20 -4.07
N PHE A 41 -7.96 -7.61 -3.70
CA PHE A 41 -9.14 -7.59 -4.57
C PHE A 41 -10.32 -6.84 -3.95
N GLY A 42 -11.29 -6.47 -4.78
CA GLY A 42 -12.49 -5.74 -4.38
C GLY A 42 -13.03 -4.80 -5.47
N PRO A 43 -14.21 -4.20 -5.26
CA PRO A 43 -14.87 -3.34 -6.25
C PRO A 43 -14.02 -2.15 -6.69
N GLU A 44 -14.34 -1.56 -7.83
CA GLU A 44 -13.76 -0.29 -8.27
C GLU A 44 -13.94 0.80 -7.20
N GLY A 45 -12.97 1.71 -7.08
CA GLY A 45 -13.02 2.80 -6.10
C GLY A 45 -12.83 2.40 -4.63
N CYS A 46 -12.72 1.10 -4.27
CA CYS A 46 -12.61 0.69 -2.86
C CYS A 46 -11.24 0.93 -2.19
N GLY A 47 -10.32 1.62 -2.87
CA GLY A 47 -9.00 2.01 -2.32
C GLY A 47 -7.90 0.95 -2.43
N LYS A 48 -8.04 -0.06 -3.31
CA LYS A 48 -7.03 -1.13 -3.49
C LYS A 48 -5.64 -0.58 -3.82
N SER A 49 -5.54 0.32 -4.79
CA SER A 49 -4.25 0.90 -5.22
C SER A 49 -3.63 1.79 -4.13
N ALA A 50 -4.47 2.53 -3.39
CA ALA A 50 -4.03 3.32 -2.24
C ALA A 50 -3.46 2.42 -1.13
N PHE A 51 -4.16 1.32 -0.83
CA PHE A 51 -3.69 0.34 0.15
C PHE A 51 -2.41 -0.38 -0.32
N LEU A 52 -2.28 -0.72 -1.61
CA LEU A 52 -1.04 -1.30 -2.15
C LEU A 52 0.16 -0.35 -2.00
N ARG A 53 -0.04 0.97 -2.21
CA ARG A 53 0.99 1.98 -1.92
C ARG A 53 1.36 2.02 -0.45
N GLN A 54 0.37 1.95 0.45
CA GLN A 54 0.63 1.87 1.88
C GLN A 54 1.40 0.61 2.26
N ALA A 55 1.02 -0.55 1.72
CA ALA A 55 1.69 -1.84 1.94
C ALA A 55 3.17 -1.80 1.53
N ALA A 56 3.47 -1.14 0.40
CA ALA A 56 4.84 -0.93 -0.05
C ALA A 56 5.68 -0.13 0.96
N GLU A 57 5.12 0.94 1.56
CA GLU A 57 5.82 1.67 2.64
C GLU A 57 6.00 0.82 3.89
N VAL A 58 5.01 0.00 4.27
CA VAL A 58 5.16 -0.92 5.41
C VAL A 58 6.35 -1.84 5.20
N LEU A 59 6.42 -2.49 4.03
CA LEU A 59 7.51 -3.42 3.71
C LEU A 59 8.88 -2.71 3.71
N ARG A 60 8.97 -1.46 3.24
CA ARG A 60 10.19 -0.65 3.34
C ARG A 60 10.59 -0.37 4.79
N GLU A 61 9.64 -0.03 5.65
CA GLU A 61 9.90 0.16 7.10
C GLU A 61 10.41 -1.12 7.77
N PHE A 62 10.03 -2.30 7.26
CA PHE A 62 10.54 -3.60 7.70
C PHE A 62 11.86 -4.03 7.05
N GLY A 63 12.49 -3.15 6.27
CA GLY A 63 13.83 -3.37 5.70
C GLY A 63 13.87 -4.14 4.37
N TYR A 64 12.72 -4.33 3.71
CA TYR A 64 12.70 -4.90 2.36
C TYR A 64 13.04 -3.86 1.30
N ASP A 65 13.75 -4.28 0.26
CA ASP A 65 13.84 -3.53 -1.00
C ASP A 65 12.54 -3.70 -1.79
N VAL A 66 11.79 -2.61 -1.96
CA VAL A 66 10.43 -2.65 -2.53
C VAL A 66 10.35 -1.87 -3.83
N ILE A 67 10.04 -2.57 -4.91
CA ILE A 67 9.67 -2.00 -6.20
C ILE A 67 8.14 -1.89 -6.28
N TYR A 68 7.64 -0.67 -6.40
CA TYR A 68 6.22 -0.39 -6.66
C TYR A 68 6.02 -0.06 -8.14
N VAL A 69 5.14 -0.79 -8.82
CA VAL A 69 4.84 -0.62 -10.24
C VAL A 69 3.38 -0.21 -10.39
N ASP A 70 3.14 0.93 -11.02
CA ASP A 70 1.81 1.45 -11.35
C ASP A 70 1.68 1.54 -12.88
N VAL A 71 1.25 0.44 -13.49
CA VAL A 71 1.12 0.32 -14.95
C VAL A 71 0.12 1.30 -15.56
N ALA A 72 -0.81 1.84 -14.79
CA ALA A 72 -1.80 2.79 -15.27
C ALA A 72 -1.23 4.21 -15.48
N HIS A 73 -0.02 4.47 -14.95
CA HIS A 73 0.61 5.78 -14.98
C HIS A 73 2.07 5.73 -15.47
N MET A 74 2.45 4.66 -16.17
CA MET A 74 3.75 4.56 -16.85
C MET A 74 3.71 5.40 -18.13
N ASN A 75 4.08 6.68 -18.01
CA ASN A 75 4.42 7.53 -19.16
C ASN A 75 5.92 7.46 -19.45
#